data_AF-A0A958ANL0-F1
#
_entry.id   AF-A0A958ANL0-F1
#
_cell.length_a   1.000
_cell.length_b   1.000
_cell.length_c   1.000
_cell.angle_alpha   90.00
_cell.angle_beta   90.00
_cell.angle_gamma   90.00
#
_symmetry.space_group_name_H-M   'P 1'
#
loop_
_entity.id
_entity.type
_entity.pdbx_description
1 polymer ?
#
loop_
_entity_poly.entity_id
_entity_poly.type
_entity_poly.pdbx_seq_one_letter_code
_entity_poly.pdbx_strand_id
1 'polypeptide(L)'
;ELPPTLLHGQPLLEGKVMAFAVVEAYRRQGIGRALQLAALRLAKERHCYQLRSYSSGDKVANHQLKLALGFALHRTVRGEDQQGGYFIMPLQSVLTDQ
;
A
#
# COMPACT_ATOMS: atom_id res chain seq x y z
N GLU A 1 18.14 -4.22 -8.34
CA GLU A 1 17.33 -4.29 -7.11
C GLU A 1 17.86 -3.25 -6.13
N LEU A 2 17.02 -2.64 -5.30
CA LEU A 2 17.49 -1.72 -4.26
C LEU A 2 17.85 -2.52 -3.00
N PRO A 3 18.87 -2.12 -2.23
CA PRO A 3 19.20 -2.78 -0.98
C PRO A 3 18.02 -2.72 0.01
N PRO A 4 17.89 -3.69 0.93
CA PRO A 4 16.82 -3.70 1.92
C PRO A 4 16.93 -2.46 2.81
N THR A 5 15.78 -1.93 3.23
CA THR A 5 15.74 -0.92 4.28
C THR A 5 16.17 -1.57 5.59
N LEU A 6 17.18 -1.01 6.25
CA LEU A 6 17.66 -1.48 7.55
C LEU A 6 17.17 -0.57 8.67
N LEU A 7 16.71 -1.15 9.77
CA LEU A 7 16.40 -0.44 11.02
C LEU A 7 17.17 -1.12 12.16
N HIS A 8 18.05 -0.37 12.83
CA HIS A 8 18.97 -0.90 13.84
C HIS A 8 19.78 -2.13 13.36
N GLY A 9 20.16 -2.14 12.08
CA GLY A 9 20.90 -3.24 11.46
C GLY A 9 20.03 -4.44 11.04
N GLN A 10 18.73 -4.44 11.34
CA GLN A 10 17.79 -5.49 10.92
C GLN A 10 17.11 -5.12 9.60
N PRO A 11 17.04 -6.03 8.61
CA PRO A 11 16.34 -5.77 7.37
C PRO A 11 14.83 -5.77 7.59
N LEU A 12 14.17 -4.74 7.06
CA LEU A 12 12.71 -4.64 7.04
C LEU A 12 12.18 -5.20 5.72
N LEU A 13 11.22 -6.12 5.83
CA LEU A 13 10.52 -6.66 4.67
C LEU A 13 9.33 -5.76 4.30
N GLU A 14 9.25 -5.40 3.03
CA GLU A 14 8.16 -4.58 2.50
C GLU A 14 7.36 -5.36 1.45
N GLY A 15 6.03 -5.32 1.57
CA GLY A 15 5.15 -5.77 0.50
C GLY A 15 4.90 -4.65 -0.52
N LYS A 16 5.00 -4.96 -1.82
CA LYS A 16 4.72 -4.02 -2.91
C LYS A 16 3.56 -4.53 -3.77
N VAL A 17 2.50 -3.73 -3.86
CA VAL A 17 1.42 -3.98 -4.82
C VAL A 17 1.89 -3.54 -6.21
N MET A 18 2.02 -4.49 -7.12
CA MET A 18 2.42 -4.24 -8.50
C MET A 18 1.25 -3.80 -9.38
N ALA A 19 0.08 -4.42 -9.19
CA ALA A 19 -1.15 -4.09 -9.89
C ALA A 19 -2.35 -4.27 -8.96
N PHE A 20 -3.36 -3.43 -9.14
CA PHE A 20 -4.63 -3.50 -8.42
C PHE A 20 -5.75 -2.97 -9.31
N ALA A 21 -6.76 -3.79 -9.57
CA ALA A 21 -7.91 -3.42 -10.36
C ALA A 21 -9.14 -4.26 -9.98
N VAL A 22 -10.31 -3.69 -10.21
CA VAL A 22 -11.58 -4.42 -10.23
C VAL A 22 -12.16 -4.24 -11.62
N VAL A 23 -12.46 -5.37 -12.27
CA VAL A 23 -13.14 -5.40 -13.57
C VAL A 23 -14.43 -4.59 -13.48
N GLU A 24 -14.70 -3.77 -14.50
CA GLU A 24 -15.73 -2.73 -14.44
C GLU A 24 -17.12 -3.26 -14.08
N ALA A 25 -17.52 -4.38 -14.67
CA ALA A 25 -18.78 -5.07 -14.40
C ALA A 25 -18.98 -5.48 -12.92
N TYR A 26 -17.89 -5.56 -12.15
CA TYR A 26 -17.88 -5.99 -10.75
C TYR A 26 -17.59 -4.84 -9.76
N ARG A 27 -17.57 -3.58 -10.22
CA ARG A 27 -17.34 -2.43 -9.33
C ARG A 27 -18.55 -2.16 -8.44
N ARG A 28 -18.33 -1.42 -7.34
CA ARG A 28 -19.34 -1.02 -6.33
C ARG A 28 -19.99 -2.17 -5.56
N GLN A 29 -19.38 -3.35 -5.58
CA GLN A 29 -19.82 -4.54 -4.82
C GLN A 29 -18.91 -4.85 -3.62
N GLY A 30 -18.07 -3.90 -3.18
CA GLY A 30 -17.12 -4.10 -2.07
C GLY A 30 -15.87 -4.93 -2.42
N ILE A 31 -15.76 -5.46 -3.64
CA ILE A 31 -14.63 -6.31 -4.08
C ILE A 31 -13.28 -5.60 -3.92
N GLY A 32 -13.17 -4.33 -4.32
CA GLY A 32 -11.93 -3.57 -4.15
C GLY A 32 -11.46 -3.50 -2.70
N ARG A 33 -12.39 -3.31 -1.76
CA ARG A 33 -12.11 -3.32 -0.32
C ARG A 33 -11.67 -4.70 0.14
N ALA A 34 -12.37 -5.75 -0.28
CA ALA A 34 -12.02 -7.13 0.05
C ALA A 34 -10.61 -7.50 -0.45
N LEU A 35 -10.25 -7.10 -1.67
CA LEU A 35 -8.92 -7.30 -2.25
C LEU A 35 -7.83 -6.55 -1.47
N GLN A 36 -8.05 -5.28 -1.11
CA GLN A 36 -7.09 -4.53 -0.28
C GLN A 36 -6.90 -5.18 1.09
N LEU A 37 -7.98 -5.59 1.76
CA LEU A 37 -7.90 -6.30 3.04
C LEU A 37 -7.19 -7.64 2.94
N ALA A 38 -7.42 -8.40 1.86
CA ALA A 38 -6.71 -9.65 1.60
C ALA A 38 -5.21 -9.41 1.37
N ALA A 39 -4.83 -8.37 0.63
CA ALA A 39 -3.43 -7.99 0.44
C ALA A 39 -2.76 -7.59 1.75
N LEU A 40 -3.45 -6.82 2.61
CA LEU A 40 -2.97 -6.46 3.94
C LEU A 40 -2.77 -7.69 4.83
N ARG A 41 -3.74 -8.62 4.83
CA ARG A 41 -3.64 -9.88 5.57
C ARG A 41 -2.44 -10.71 5.09
N LEU A 42 -2.30 -10.89 3.78
CA LEU A 42 -1.18 -11.64 3.21
C LEU A 42 0.18 -11.00 3.55
N ALA A 43 0.28 -9.68 3.48
CA ALA A 43 1.52 -8.98 3.85
C ALA A 43 1.85 -9.16 5.33
N LYS A 44 0.85 -9.14 6.22
CA LYS A 44 1.04 -9.44 7.66
C LYS A 44 1.50 -10.88 7.89
N GLU A 45 0.88 -11.86 7.22
CA GLU A 45 1.25 -13.28 7.27
C GLU A 45 2.67 -13.54 6.78
N ARG A 46 3.21 -12.66 5.93
CA ARG A 46 4.59 -12.71 5.45
C ARG A 46 5.56 -11.88 6.27
N HIS A 47 5.12 -11.39 7.43
CA HIS A 47 5.92 -10.55 8.32
C HIS A 47 6.46 -9.29 7.63
N CYS A 48 5.71 -8.75 6.65
CA CYS A 48 6.05 -7.44 6.11
C CYS A 48 5.84 -6.37 7.19
N TYR A 49 6.81 -5.49 7.33
CA TYR A 49 6.73 -4.32 8.19
C TYR A 49 5.71 -3.31 7.66
N GLN A 50 5.65 -3.13 6.34
CA GLN A 50 4.69 -2.26 5.67
C GLN A 50 4.24 -2.84 4.32
N LEU A 51 3.09 -2.37 3.84
CA LEU A 51 2.63 -2.55 2.46
C LEU A 51 2.59 -1.21 1.76
N ARG A 52 3.15 -1.13 0.55
CA ARG A 52 3.02 0.05 -0.31
C ARG A 52 2.33 -0.24 -1.63
N SER A 53 1.63 0.77 -2.15
CA SER A 53 0.95 0.70 -3.43
C SER A 53 0.94 2.06 -4.11
N TYR A 54 1.60 2.16 -5.26
CA TYR A 54 1.50 3.35 -6.11
C TYR A 54 0.10 3.43 -6.74
N SER A 55 -0.42 4.64 -6.89
CA SER A 55 -1.65 4.93 -7.64
C SER A 55 -1.47 6.26 -8.36
N SER A 56 -1.87 6.30 -9.62
CA SER A 56 -1.89 7.53 -10.42
C SER A 56 -3.03 8.45 -9.99
N GLY A 57 -2.86 9.75 -10.23
CA GLY A 57 -3.79 10.80 -9.82
C GLY A 57 -5.24 10.62 -10.29
N ASP A 58 -5.44 9.98 -11.44
CA ASP A 58 -6.76 9.74 -12.04
C ASP A 58 -7.58 8.65 -11.31
N LYS A 59 -6.98 7.88 -10.39
CA LYS A 59 -7.65 6.78 -9.68
C LYS A 59 -8.32 7.23 -8.38
N VAL A 60 -9.19 8.23 -8.47
CA VAL A 60 -9.86 8.86 -7.32
C VAL A 60 -10.54 7.85 -6.38
N ALA A 61 -11.28 6.88 -6.92
CA ALA A 61 -11.95 5.85 -6.12
C ALA A 61 -10.96 4.94 -5.36
N ASN A 62 -9.78 4.67 -5.93
CA ASN A 62 -8.73 3.91 -5.26
C ASN A 62 -8.10 4.72 -4.13
N HIS A 63 -7.89 6.03 -4.33
CA HIS A 63 -7.35 6.92 -3.32
C HIS A 63 -8.29 6.98 -2.10
N GLN A 64 -9.57 7.23 -2.35
CA GLN A 64 -10.59 7.25 -1.29
C GLN A 64 -10.65 5.93 -0.52
N LEU A 65 -10.67 4.80 -1.23
CA LEU A 65 -10.66 3.48 -0.59
C LEU A 65 -9.43 3.29 0.32
N LYS A 66 -8.23 3.61 -0.17
CA LYS A 66 -6.99 3.44 0.59
C LYS A 66 -6.94 4.37 1.81
N LEU A 67 -7.35 5.63 1.66
CA LEU A 67 -7.45 6.57 2.78
C LEU A 67 -8.46 6.08 3.83
N ALA A 68 -9.63 5.60 3.40
CA ALA A 68 -10.63 5.02 4.30
C ALA A 68 -10.15 3.75 5.02
N LEU A 69 -9.18 3.03 4.46
CA LEU A 69 -8.54 1.88 5.10
C LEU A 69 -7.38 2.27 6.03
N GLY A 70 -7.02 3.55 6.11
CA GLY A 70 -5.97 4.06 7.00
C GLY A 70 -4.57 4.12 6.38
N PHE A 71 -4.44 4.00 5.06
CA PHE A 71 -3.15 4.21 4.40
C PHE A 71 -2.72 5.68 4.54
N ALA A 72 -1.44 5.91 4.83
CA ALA A 72 -0.80 7.19 4.64
C ALA A 72 -0.49 7.41 3.14
N LEU A 73 -0.34 8.67 2.73
CA LEU A 73 -0.01 9.05 1.36
C LEU A 73 1.34 9.78 1.32
N HIS A 74 2.32 9.18 0.65
CA HIS A 74 3.54 9.86 0.23
C HIS A 74 3.37 10.30 -1.23
N ARG A 75 3.14 11.60 -1.43
CA ARG A 75 2.99 12.20 -2.76
C ARG A 75 4.27 12.02 -3.57
N THR A 76 4.12 11.71 -4.86
CA THR A 76 5.25 11.60 -5.79
C THR A 76 4.85 12.17 -7.14
N VAL A 77 5.74 12.96 -7.75
CA VAL A 77 5.52 13.48 -9.10
C VAL A 77 6.13 12.51 -10.11
N ARG A 78 5.35 12.07 -11.10
CA ARG A 78 5.83 11.20 -12.18
C ARG A 78 5.38 11.72 -13.53
N GLY A 79 6.31 12.33 -14.26
CA GLY A 79 5.98 13.05 -15.49
C GLY A 79 4.95 14.15 -15.20
N GLU A 80 3.85 14.14 -15.95
CA GLU A 80 2.73 15.08 -15.80
C GLU A 80 1.80 14.76 -14.61
N ASP A 81 1.90 13.56 -14.00
CA ASP A 81 1.05 13.19 -12.86
C ASP A 81 1.54 13.84 -11.57
N GLN A 82 0.88 14.95 -11.19
CA GLN A 82 1.14 15.68 -9.96
C GLN A 82 0.29 15.23 -8.76
N GLN A 83 -0.66 14.31 -8.96
CA GLN A 83 -1.65 13.89 -7.97
C GLN A 83 -1.49 12.42 -7.56
N GLY A 84 -0.64 11.67 -8.26
CA GLY A 84 -0.24 10.32 -7.88
C GLY A 84 0.61 10.25 -6.61
N GLY A 85 0.70 9.05 -6.07
CA GLY A 85 1.39 8.84 -4.80
C GLY A 85 1.57 7.39 -4.43
N TYR A 86 2.50 7.16 -3.52
CA TYR A 86 2.60 5.90 -2.80
C TYR A 86 1.69 5.93 -1.60
N PHE A 87 0.73 5.02 -1.57
CA PHE A 87 -0.06 4.74 -0.39
C PHE A 87 0.68 3.69 0.44
N ILE A 88 0.90 3.99 1.72
CA ILE A 88 1.71 3.18 2.63
C ILE A 88 0.86 2.80 3.84
N MET A 89 0.79 1.51 4.14
CA MET A 89 0.16 0.97 5.35
C MET A 89 1.22 0.34 6.25
N PRO A 90 1.48 0.89 7.44
CA PRO A 90 2.26 0.19 8.46
C PRO A 90 1.48 -1.04 8.92
N LEU A 91 2.15 -2.19 9.03
CA LEU A 91 1.52 -3.47 9.36
C LEU A 91 1.95 -4.03 10.70
N GLN A 92 3.18 -3.73 11.10
CA GLN A 92 3.74 -4.09 12.39
C GLN A 92 4.21 -2.81 13.07
N SER A 93 3.99 -2.72 14.37
CA SER A 93 4.64 -1.70 15.17
C SER A 93 6.01 -2.22 15.55
N VAL A 94 7.08 -1.52 15.18
CA VAL A 94 8.39 -1.72 15.84
C VAL A 94 8.31 -1.00 17.19
N LEU A 95 7.49 -1.51 18.11
CA LEU A 95 7.69 -1.16 19.51
C LEU A 95 8.94 -1.92 19.92
N THR A 96 10.04 -1.17 19.99
CA THR A 96 11.23 -1.56 20.70
C THR A 96 10.82 -1.97 22.11
N ASP A 97 11.11 -3.22 22.47
CA ASP A 97 11.33 -3.56 23.88
C ASP A 97 12.47 -2.63 24.34
N GLN A 98 12.10 -1.61 25.13
CA GLN A 98 13.04 -0.75 25.85
C GLN A 98 13.55 -1.48 27.09
#